data_AF-A0AAV5UUV0-F1
#
_entry.id   AF-A0AAV5UUV0-F1
#
_cell.length_a   1.000
_cell.length_b   1.000
_cell.length_c   1.000
_cell.angle_alpha   90.00
_cell.angle_beta   90.00
_cell.angle_gamma   90.00
#
_symmetry.space_group_name_H-M   'P 1'
#
loop_
_entity.id
_entity.type
_entity.pdbx_description
1 polymer ?
#
loop_
_entity_poly.entity_id
_entity_poly.type
_entity_poly.pdbx_seq_one_letter_code
_entity_poly.pdbx_strand_id
1 'polypeptide(L)'
;PDDQEKAEIDKRVEEIKDQLGKMDENNPSQFRARQLLQKEMKDLKNGNIKLKSATVSTQNESPDDSALEKRGPKTCKDLETDESIRMREEGARKKKRGCLEHIAEQQRRLEEIKERMAMHDETRKRVMEMAKAIMEMRTTMQLVINKMAEETRSEMAIVVKKLEHHDQDLALRKEIHMRYKKEHQSNSSDWTSQCLKLLTQFLLFGLYVVAYVRDKLVRPAKAYFSAEKINGSVENVGAKEID
;
A
#
# COMPACT_ATOMS: atom_id res chain seq x y z
N PRO A 1 65.11 6.66 -29.06
CA PRO A 1 64.40 7.96 -28.90
C PRO A 1 62.89 7.75 -28.76
N ASP A 2 62.28 6.99 -29.68
CA ASP A 2 60.83 6.86 -29.79
C ASP A 2 60.19 6.05 -28.64
N ASP A 3 60.90 5.05 -28.10
CA ASP A 3 60.40 4.24 -26.98
C ASP A 3 60.35 5.00 -25.65
N GLN A 4 61.20 6.02 -25.49
CA GLN A 4 61.27 6.82 -24.27
C GLN A 4 60.17 7.89 -24.24
N GLU A 5 59.87 8.50 -25.39
CA GLU A 5 58.74 9.43 -25.56
C GLU A 5 57.40 8.72 -25.36
N LYS A 6 57.27 7.49 -25.88
CA LYS A 6 56.08 6.66 -25.68
C LYS A 6 55.85 6.29 -24.21
N ALA A 7 56.90 5.91 -23.49
CA ALA A 7 56.81 5.62 -22.06
C ALA A 7 56.43 6.86 -21.22
N GLU A 8 56.88 8.04 -21.62
CA GLU A 8 56.54 9.31 -20.96
C GLU A 8 55.08 9.73 -21.21
N ILE A 9 54.57 9.51 -22.42
CA ILE A 9 53.16 9.68 -22.76
C ILE A 9 52.28 8.74 -21.93
N ASP A 10 52.63 7.45 -21.86
CA ASP A 10 51.86 6.46 -21.10
C ASP A 10 51.85 6.79 -19.60
N LYS A 11 52.98 7.25 -19.04
CA LYS A 11 53.05 7.72 -17.66
C LYS A 11 52.15 8.93 -17.41
N ARG A 12 52.11 9.89 -18.35
CA ARG A 12 51.26 11.09 -18.23
C ARG A 12 49.77 10.77 -18.36
N VAL A 13 49.43 9.82 -19.22
CA VAL A 13 48.04 9.32 -19.36
C VAL A 13 47.56 8.66 -18.07
N GLU A 14 48.41 7.88 -17.40
CA GLU A 14 48.04 7.23 -16.14
C GLU A 14 47.90 8.25 -14.99
N GLU A 15 48.76 9.28 -14.95
CA GLU A 15 48.64 10.39 -13.99
C GLU A 15 47.31 11.17 -14.15
N ILE A 16 46.91 11.47 -15.39
CA ILE A 16 45.63 12.14 -15.67
C ILE A 16 44.44 11.26 -15.26
N LYS A 17 44.53 9.94 -15.47
CA LYS A 17 43.50 8.98 -15.09
C LYS A 17 43.34 8.90 -13.57
N ASP A 18 44.44 8.91 -12.82
CA ASP A 18 44.43 8.97 -11.36
C ASP A 18 43.85 10.29 -10.84
N GLN A 19 44.16 11.42 -11.47
CA GLN A 19 43.57 12.71 -11.13
C GLN A 19 42.05 12.71 -11.38
N LEU A 20 41.60 12.13 -12.48
CA LEU A 20 40.18 12.02 -12.81
C LEU A 20 39.42 11.12 -11.82
N GLY A 21 40.06 10.03 -11.35
CA GLY A 21 39.49 9.12 -10.35
C GLY A 21 39.37 9.73 -8.94
N LYS A 22 40.20 10.72 -8.61
CA LYS A 22 40.14 11.46 -7.32
C LYS A 22 39.11 12.58 -7.31
N MET A 23 38.60 12.98 -8.47
CA MET A 23 37.57 14.02 -8.57
C MET A 23 36.18 13.42 -8.32
N ASP A 24 35.28 14.17 -7.71
CA ASP A 24 33.89 13.72 -7.49
C ASP A 24 33.05 13.94 -8.76
N GLU A 25 32.34 12.90 -9.21
CA GLU A 25 31.49 12.93 -10.41
C GLU A 25 30.30 13.88 -10.24
N ASN A 26 29.86 14.09 -9.00
CA ASN A 26 28.65 14.87 -8.69
C ASN A 26 28.95 16.32 -8.31
N ASN A 27 30.21 16.75 -8.34
CA ASN A 27 30.59 18.11 -7.94
C ASN A 27 30.67 19.07 -9.15
N PRO A 28 29.75 20.05 -9.27
CA PRO A 28 29.70 20.95 -10.42
C PRO A 28 30.91 21.90 -10.52
N SER A 29 31.61 22.18 -9.41
CA SER A 29 32.83 23.00 -9.41
C SER A 29 34.02 22.32 -10.10
N GLN A 30 33.98 20.98 -10.19
CA GLN A 30 35.03 20.14 -10.74
C GLN A 30 34.78 19.71 -12.19
N PHE A 31 33.58 19.97 -12.72
CA PHE A 31 33.16 19.58 -14.08
C PHE A 31 34.08 20.14 -15.17
N ARG A 32 34.46 21.43 -15.07
CA ARG A 32 35.31 22.09 -16.07
C ARG A 32 36.73 21.53 -16.08
N ALA A 33 37.29 21.22 -14.92
CA ALA A 33 38.60 20.60 -14.80
C ALA A 33 38.61 19.16 -15.37
N ARG A 34 37.54 18.39 -15.14
CA ARG A 34 37.32 17.05 -15.72
C ARG A 34 37.32 17.08 -17.25
N GLN A 35 36.58 18.02 -17.85
CA GLN A 35 36.52 18.18 -19.30
C GLN A 35 37.90 18.50 -19.91
N LEU A 36 38.68 19.35 -19.25
CA LEU A 36 40.04 19.68 -19.69
C LEU A 36 40.98 18.47 -19.63
N LEU A 37 40.96 17.72 -18.51
CA LEU A 37 41.77 16.51 -18.34
C LEU A 37 41.39 15.39 -19.31
N GLN A 38 40.09 15.18 -19.55
CA GLN A 38 39.61 14.21 -20.55
C GLN A 38 40.02 14.59 -21.97
N LYS A 39 40.00 15.89 -22.29
CA LYS A 39 40.48 16.39 -23.58
C LYS A 39 41.99 16.19 -23.72
N GLU A 40 42.77 16.53 -22.70
CA GLU A 40 44.23 16.33 -22.68
C GLU A 40 44.61 14.84 -22.84
N MET A 41 43.92 13.93 -22.15
CA MET A 41 44.11 12.48 -22.31
C MET A 41 43.84 12.02 -23.74
N LYS A 42 42.77 12.55 -24.37
CA LYS A 42 42.40 12.21 -25.75
C LYS A 42 43.41 12.77 -26.75
N ASP A 43 43.90 13.98 -26.54
CA ASP A 43 44.86 14.63 -27.42
C ASP A 43 46.26 13.98 -27.33
N LEU A 44 46.67 13.50 -26.14
CA LEU A 44 47.88 12.70 -25.94
C LEU A 44 47.80 11.33 -26.64
N LYS A 45 46.67 10.62 -26.50
CA LYS A 45 46.44 9.31 -27.16
C LYS A 45 46.40 9.41 -28.69
N ASN A 46 45.88 10.53 -29.21
CA ASN A 46 45.78 10.78 -30.65
C ASN A 46 47.09 11.34 -31.25
N GLY A 47 48.13 11.56 -30.43
CA GLY A 47 49.41 12.13 -30.89
C GLY A 47 49.34 13.60 -31.32
N ASN A 48 48.27 14.31 -30.96
CA ASN A 48 48.05 15.72 -31.32
C ASN A 48 48.89 16.68 -30.45
N ILE A 49 49.44 16.20 -29.35
CA ILE A 49 50.31 16.97 -28.45
C ILE A 49 51.59 16.16 -28.24
N LYS A 50 52.72 16.68 -28.72
CA LYS A 50 54.05 16.17 -28.35
C LYS A 50 54.40 16.71 -26.97
N LEU A 51 54.78 15.84 -26.03
CA LEU A 51 55.32 16.29 -24.75
C LEU A 51 56.57 17.11 -25.04
N LYS A 52 56.55 18.40 -24.67
CA LYS A 52 57.78 19.17 -24.55
C LYS A 52 58.49 18.63 -23.33
N SER A 53 59.38 17.66 -23.54
CA SER A 53 60.38 17.32 -22.54
C SER A 53 61.16 18.60 -22.25
N ALA A 54 61.13 19.00 -20.97
CA ALA A 54 61.89 20.12 -20.46
C ALA A 54 63.37 19.70 -20.40
N THR A 55 64.01 19.65 -21.56
CA THR A 55 65.46 19.63 -21.65
C THR A 55 65.90 21.02 -22.03
N VAL A 56 66.45 21.73 -21.04
CA VAL A 56 67.30 22.89 -21.24
C VAL A 56 68.34 22.53 -22.30
N SER A 57 68.23 23.14 -23.48
CA SER A 57 69.29 23.23 -24.46
C SER A 57 69.16 24.58 -25.13
N THR A 58 69.93 25.51 -24.59
CA THR A 58 70.39 26.74 -25.22
C THR A 58 70.84 26.44 -26.65
N GLN A 59 70.02 26.84 -27.63
CA GLN A 59 70.52 27.30 -28.92
C GLN A 59 69.87 28.65 -29.18
N ASN A 60 70.62 29.68 -28.80
CA ASN A 60 70.55 30.99 -29.40
C ASN A 60 70.88 30.82 -30.88
N GLU A 61 69.91 30.96 -31.76
CA GLU A 61 70.18 31.44 -33.12
C GLU A 61 69.59 32.84 -33.23
N SER A 62 70.49 33.80 -33.08
CA SER A 62 70.37 35.18 -33.53
C SER A 62 70.00 35.19 -35.02
N PRO A 63 69.02 35.98 -35.47
CA PRO A 63 68.98 36.36 -36.87
C PRO A 63 70.14 37.30 -37.12
N ASP A 64 70.99 36.95 -38.10
CA ASP A 64 72.06 37.79 -38.60
C ASP A 64 71.57 39.20 -38.98
N ASP A 65 72.10 40.21 -38.29
CA ASP A 65 72.10 41.61 -38.73
C ASP A 65 73.04 41.75 -39.94
N SER A 66 72.53 41.52 -41.16
CA SER A 66 73.24 41.92 -42.38
C SER A 66 72.31 42.27 -43.54
N ALA A 67 71.45 43.28 -43.34
CA ALA A 67 70.87 44.03 -44.45
C ALA A 67 70.41 45.43 -44.01
N LEU A 68 71.35 46.25 -43.53
CA LEU A 68 71.10 47.69 -43.38
C LEU A 68 71.22 48.35 -44.76
N GLU A 69 70.23 48.07 -45.61
CA GLU A 69 70.03 48.78 -46.85
C GLU A 69 69.58 50.21 -46.50
N LYS A 70 70.41 51.19 -46.90
CA LYS A 70 70.18 52.62 -46.68
C LYS A 70 68.81 53.03 -47.22
N ARG A 71 67.80 53.18 -46.35
CA ARG A 71 66.55 53.87 -46.69
C ARG A 71 66.52 55.21 -45.96
N GLY A 72 66.61 56.27 -46.76
CA GLY A 72 66.46 57.65 -46.28
C GLY A 72 65.08 57.92 -45.67
N PRO A 73 64.91 59.08 -45.01
CA PRO A 73 63.69 59.43 -44.31
C PRO A 73 62.52 59.53 -45.30
N LYS A 74 61.60 58.55 -45.27
CA LYS A 74 60.36 58.60 -46.04
C LYS A 74 59.40 59.59 -45.39
N THR A 75 58.92 60.53 -46.18
CA THR A 75 57.90 61.50 -45.76
C THR A 75 56.53 60.83 -45.72
N CYS A 76 55.59 61.39 -44.94
CA CYS A 76 54.28 60.79 -44.65
C CYS A 76 53.37 60.54 -45.88
N LYS A 77 53.79 60.93 -47.10
CA LYS A 77 53.06 60.70 -48.36
C LYS A 77 53.27 59.31 -48.97
N ASP A 78 54.32 58.58 -48.60
CA ASP A 78 54.61 57.26 -49.19
C ASP A 78 53.94 56.09 -48.43
N LEU A 79 53.26 56.37 -47.31
CA LEU A 79 52.56 55.37 -46.49
C LEU A 79 51.15 55.05 -47.01
N GLU A 80 50.55 55.91 -47.86
CA GLU A 80 49.21 55.67 -48.43
C GLU A 80 49.20 54.62 -49.55
N THR A 81 50.35 54.33 -50.15
CA THR A 81 50.53 53.33 -51.23
C THR A 81 51.10 51.99 -50.76
N ASP A 82 51.24 51.76 -49.45
CA ASP A 82 51.81 50.53 -48.92
C ASP A 82 50.73 49.43 -48.85
N GLU A 83 50.56 48.70 -49.96
CA GLU A 83 49.63 47.57 -50.13
C GLU A 83 49.73 46.57 -48.97
N SER A 84 50.93 46.43 -48.38
CA SER A 84 51.20 45.55 -47.24
C SER A 84 50.51 45.98 -45.93
N ILE A 85 50.36 47.29 -45.70
CA ILE A 85 49.66 47.86 -44.54
C ILE A 85 48.15 47.71 -44.74
N ARG A 86 47.64 47.96 -45.95
CA ARG A 86 46.22 47.73 -46.30
C ARG A 86 45.80 46.27 -46.11
N MET A 87 46.59 45.33 -46.60
CA MET A 87 46.30 43.90 -46.46
C MET A 87 46.32 43.43 -44.99
N ARG A 88 47.22 43.99 -44.16
CA ARG A 88 47.27 43.72 -42.72
C ARG A 88 46.04 44.30 -41.99
N GLU A 89 45.64 45.53 -42.31
CA GLU A 89 44.42 46.13 -41.76
C GLU A 89 43.15 45.38 -42.18
N GLU A 90 43.04 44.97 -43.44
CA GLU A 90 41.91 44.20 -43.93
C GLU A 90 41.83 42.81 -43.26
N GLY A 91 42.99 42.17 -43.05
CA GLY A 91 43.09 40.93 -42.27
C GLY A 91 42.63 41.11 -40.81
N ALA A 92 43.03 42.21 -40.17
CA ALA A 92 42.58 42.55 -38.82
C ALA A 92 41.07 42.85 -38.77
N ARG A 93 40.52 43.55 -39.77
CA ARG A 93 39.08 43.80 -39.90
C ARG A 93 38.27 42.52 -40.10
N LYS A 94 38.73 41.59 -40.94
CA LYS A 94 38.11 40.27 -41.13
C LYS A 94 38.11 39.45 -39.85
N LYS A 95 39.25 39.38 -39.14
CA LYS A 95 39.34 38.72 -37.83
C LYS A 95 38.40 39.34 -36.79
N LYS A 96 38.32 40.67 -36.74
CA LYS A 96 37.40 41.39 -35.86
C LYS A 96 35.94 41.06 -36.21
N ARG A 97 35.59 41.04 -37.49
CA ARG A 97 34.23 40.68 -37.94
C ARG A 97 33.87 39.23 -37.57
N GLY A 98 34.75 38.27 -37.83
CA GLY A 98 34.52 36.87 -37.43
C GLY A 98 34.41 36.67 -35.91
N CYS A 99 35.18 37.42 -35.12
CA CYS A 99 35.05 37.41 -33.66
C CYS A 99 33.69 37.97 -33.20
N LEU A 100 33.22 39.07 -33.81
CA LEU A 100 31.91 39.65 -33.53
C LEU A 100 30.76 38.73 -33.93
N GLU A 101 30.85 38.05 -35.08
CA GLU A 101 29.88 37.05 -35.51
C GLU A 101 29.80 35.87 -34.53
N HIS A 102 30.95 35.38 -34.05
CA HIS A 102 31.00 34.34 -33.04
C HIS A 102 30.39 34.79 -31.69
N ILE A 103 30.65 36.03 -31.26
CA ILE A 103 30.04 36.60 -30.05
C ILE A 103 28.52 36.71 -30.21
N ALA A 104 28.03 37.18 -31.36
CA ALA A 104 26.61 37.30 -31.64
C ALA A 104 25.91 35.93 -31.64
N GLU A 105 26.54 34.90 -32.21
CA GLU A 105 26.05 33.53 -32.17
C GLU A 105 26.00 32.98 -30.74
N GLN A 106 27.01 33.25 -29.91
CA GLN A 106 26.98 32.86 -28.50
C GLN A 106 25.89 33.57 -27.71
N GLN A 107 25.64 34.85 -27.97
CA GLN A 107 24.55 35.60 -27.33
C GLN A 107 23.19 34.98 -27.67
N ARG A 108 22.96 34.65 -28.95
CA ARG A 108 21.73 33.97 -29.39
C ARG A 108 21.52 32.64 -28.67
N ARG A 109 22.56 31.81 -28.59
CA ARG A 109 22.50 30.52 -27.87
C ARG A 109 22.21 30.71 -26.39
N LEU A 110 22.77 31.73 -25.74
CA LEU A 110 22.48 32.04 -24.35
C LEU A 110 21.03 32.47 -24.14
N GLU A 111 20.46 33.24 -25.07
CA GLU A 111 19.04 33.63 -25.03
C GLU A 111 18.12 32.41 -25.19
N GLU A 112 18.42 31.52 -26.13
CA GLU A 112 17.66 30.26 -26.30
C GLU A 112 17.76 29.34 -25.07
N ILE A 113 18.92 29.29 -24.41
CA ILE A 113 19.09 28.52 -23.17
C ILE A 113 18.30 29.16 -22.04
N LYS A 114 18.32 30.49 -21.93
CA LYS A 114 17.57 31.24 -20.93
C LYS A 114 16.06 31.00 -21.05
N GLU A 115 15.53 31.02 -22.27
CA GLU A 115 14.11 30.72 -22.53
C GLU A 115 13.76 29.28 -22.16
N ARG A 116 14.62 28.32 -22.54
CA ARG A 116 14.46 26.91 -22.13
C ARG A 116 14.51 26.71 -20.62
N MET A 117 15.39 27.42 -19.92
CA MET A 117 15.48 27.39 -18.46
C MET A 117 14.20 27.95 -17.82
N ALA A 118 13.67 29.06 -18.32
CA ALA A 118 12.42 29.64 -17.82
C ALA A 118 11.26 28.65 -17.94
N MET A 119 11.11 28.01 -19.11
CA MET A 119 10.10 26.96 -19.33
C MET A 119 10.27 25.76 -18.39
N HIS A 120 11.52 25.36 -18.13
CA HIS A 120 11.83 24.29 -17.18
C HIS A 120 11.48 24.67 -15.75
N ASP A 121 11.77 25.90 -15.33
CA ASP A 121 11.46 26.40 -13.98
C ASP A 121 9.95 26.49 -13.74
N GLU A 122 9.18 26.96 -14.73
CA GLU A 122 7.71 26.96 -14.67
C GLU A 122 7.15 25.54 -14.56
N THR A 123 7.70 24.60 -15.33
CA THR A 123 7.30 23.19 -15.26
C THR A 123 7.65 22.58 -13.92
N ARG A 124 8.85 22.87 -13.40
CA ARG A 124 9.28 22.43 -12.06
C ARG A 124 8.37 22.98 -10.97
N LYS A 125 7.98 24.26 -11.06
CA LYS A 125 7.04 24.89 -10.13
C LYS A 125 5.68 24.19 -10.14
N ARG A 126 5.12 23.92 -11.32
CA ARG A 126 3.85 23.16 -11.45
C ARG A 126 3.94 21.77 -10.83
N VAL A 127 5.05 21.06 -11.03
CA VAL A 127 5.28 19.74 -10.41
C VAL A 127 5.35 19.85 -8.88
N MET A 128 6.03 20.86 -8.34
CA MET A 128 6.06 21.08 -6.90
C MET A 128 4.69 21.42 -6.31
N GLU A 129 3.89 22.24 -7.00
CA GLU A 129 2.52 22.56 -6.59
C GLU A 129 1.63 21.32 -6.61
N MET A 130 1.73 20.48 -7.64
CA MET A 130 1.02 19.19 -7.67
C MET A 130 1.45 18.25 -6.55
N ALA A 131 2.76 18.13 -6.28
CA ALA A 131 3.26 17.30 -5.19
C ALA A 131 2.72 17.78 -3.83
N LYS A 132 2.66 19.10 -3.62
CA LYS A 132 2.05 19.69 -2.43
C LYS A 132 0.56 19.36 -2.32
N ALA A 133 -0.20 19.54 -3.40
CA ALA A 133 -1.63 19.21 -3.42
C ALA A 133 -1.88 17.73 -3.12
N ILE A 134 -1.07 16.81 -3.68
CA ILE A 134 -1.16 15.37 -3.40
C ILE A 134 -0.90 15.08 -1.92
N MET A 135 0.08 15.74 -1.30
CA MET A 135 0.33 15.58 0.13
C MET A 135 -0.83 16.07 0.99
N GLU A 136 -1.43 17.21 0.65
CA GLU A 136 -2.61 17.75 1.34
C GLU A 136 -3.85 16.86 1.16
N MET A 137 -4.05 16.29 -0.03
CA MET A 137 -5.11 15.31 -0.27
C MET A 137 -4.88 14.05 0.57
N ARG A 138 -3.65 13.54 0.63
CA ARG A 138 -3.30 12.37 1.44
C ARG A 138 -3.59 12.59 2.92
N THR A 139 -3.21 13.73 3.48
CA THR A 139 -3.46 14.03 4.89
C THR A 139 -4.96 14.15 5.17
N THR A 140 -5.71 14.79 4.27
CA THR A 140 -7.17 14.91 4.38
C THR A 140 -7.85 13.54 4.31
N MET A 141 -7.47 12.69 3.36
CA MET A 141 -8.00 11.33 3.25
C MET A 141 -7.71 10.50 4.51
N GLN A 142 -6.50 10.60 5.05
CA GLN A 142 -6.14 9.89 6.27
C GLN A 142 -7.00 10.32 7.46
N LEU A 143 -7.29 11.62 7.58
CA LEU A 143 -8.18 12.14 8.61
C LEU A 143 -9.59 11.57 8.47
N VAL A 144 -10.13 11.55 7.24
CA VAL A 144 -11.47 10.99 6.97
C VAL A 144 -11.50 9.49 7.29
N ILE A 145 -10.49 8.72 6.88
CA ILE A 145 -10.39 7.28 7.19
C ILE A 145 -10.39 7.04 8.70
N ASN A 146 -9.60 7.81 9.44
CA ASN A 146 -9.54 7.67 10.89
C ASN A 146 -10.89 7.99 11.55
N LYS A 147 -11.55 9.06 11.11
CA LYS A 147 -12.88 9.44 11.60
C LYS A 147 -13.91 8.35 11.32
N MET A 148 -13.97 7.82 10.10
CA MET A 148 -14.86 6.71 9.75
C MET A 148 -14.57 5.46 10.60
N ALA A 149 -13.29 5.15 10.83
CA ALA A 149 -12.90 4.01 11.65
C ALA A 149 -13.36 4.17 13.12
N GLU A 150 -13.26 5.38 13.67
CA GLU A 150 -13.77 5.69 15.02
C GLU A 150 -15.29 5.60 15.10
N GLU A 151 -16.01 6.20 14.14
CA GLU A 151 -17.47 6.13 14.06
C GLU A 151 -17.94 4.67 13.95
N THR A 152 -17.35 3.90 13.04
CA THR A 152 -17.70 2.49 12.85
C THR A 152 -17.42 1.66 14.11
N ARG A 153 -16.30 1.89 14.81
CA ARG A 153 -16.01 1.22 16.09
C ARG A 153 -17.04 1.56 17.16
N SER A 154 -17.47 2.83 17.23
CA SER A 154 -18.48 3.27 18.18
C SER A 154 -19.83 2.62 17.93
N GLU A 155 -20.24 2.51 16.65
CA GLU A 155 -21.47 1.85 16.26
C GLU A 155 -21.41 0.34 16.54
N MET A 156 -20.30 -0.32 16.20
CA MET A 156 -20.09 -1.72 16.53
C MET A 156 -20.16 -1.97 18.05
N ALA A 157 -19.57 -1.10 18.87
CA ALA A 157 -19.66 -1.23 20.32
C ALA A 157 -21.10 -1.14 20.84
N ILE A 158 -21.94 -0.27 20.24
CA ILE A 158 -23.36 -0.18 20.57
C ILE A 158 -24.10 -1.46 20.16
N VAL A 159 -23.83 -1.98 18.96
CA VAL A 159 -24.46 -3.22 18.46
C VAL A 159 -24.08 -4.40 19.34
N VAL A 160 -22.81 -4.54 19.72
CA VAL A 160 -22.34 -5.61 20.63
C VAL A 160 -23.07 -5.54 21.96
N LYS A 161 -23.16 -4.36 22.59
CA LYS A 161 -23.90 -4.20 23.86
C LYS A 161 -25.39 -4.59 23.73
N LYS A 162 -26.02 -4.25 22.61
CA LYS A 162 -27.43 -4.64 22.35
C LYS A 162 -27.57 -6.16 22.20
N LEU A 163 -26.62 -6.80 21.51
CA LEU A 163 -26.60 -8.26 21.36
C LEU A 163 -26.37 -8.96 22.70
N GLU A 164 -25.42 -8.49 23.51
CA GLU A 164 -25.17 -9.02 24.86
C GLU A 164 -26.42 -8.94 25.74
N HIS A 165 -27.11 -7.80 25.72
CA HIS A 165 -28.38 -7.63 26.45
C HIS A 165 -29.46 -8.57 25.93
N HIS A 166 -29.55 -8.77 24.62
CA HIS A 166 -30.53 -9.69 24.02
C HIS A 166 -30.23 -11.14 24.40
N ASP A 167 -28.96 -11.55 24.44
CA ASP A 167 -28.56 -12.89 24.88
C ASP A 167 -28.88 -13.12 26.37
N GLN A 168 -28.69 -12.11 27.21
CA GLN A 168 -29.11 -12.14 28.61
C GLN A 168 -30.62 -12.29 28.76
N ASP A 169 -31.42 -11.55 27.97
CA ASP A 169 -32.88 -11.67 27.97
C ASP A 169 -33.34 -13.06 27.52
N LEU A 170 -32.71 -13.61 26.47
CA LEU A 170 -32.98 -14.98 26.02
C LEU A 170 -32.65 -16.03 27.09
N ALA A 171 -31.53 -15.86 27.81
CA ALA A 171 -31.16 -16.75 28.91
C ALA A 171 -32.20 -16.71 30.05
N LEU A 172 -32.63 -15.51 30.44
CA LEU A 172 -33.67 -15.32 31.45
C LEU A 172 -34.99 -15.97 31.02
N ARG A 173 -35.44 -15.75 29.78
CA ARG A 173 -36.67 -16.37 29.26
C ARG A 173 -36.61 -17.89 29.26
N LYS A 174 -35.47 -18.48 28.89
CA LYS A 174 -35.25 -19.93 28.97
C LYS A 174 -35.35 -20.43 30.41
N GLU A 175 -34.76 -19.71 31.36
CA GLU A 175 -34.84 -20.07 32.77
C GLU A 175 -36.27 -20.01 33.30
N ILE A 176 -37.00 -18.93 33.01
CA ILE A 176 -38.42 -18.78 33.38
C ILE A 176 -39.23 -19.95 32.80
N HIS A 177 -39.04 -20.27 31.52
CA HIS A 177 -39.77 -21.36 30.88
C HIS A 177 -39.44 -22.73 31.50
N MET A 178 -38.18 -22.96 31.88
CA MET A 178 -37.75 -24.18 32.57
C MET A 178 -38.37 -24.29 33.97
N ARG A 179 -38.40 -23.19 34.73
CA ARG A 179 -39.06 -23.12 36.05
C ARG A 179 -40.56 -23.41 35.92
N TYR A 180 -41.23 -22.72 35.01
CA TYR A 180 -42.66 -22.92 34.73
C TYR A 180 -42.96 -24.37 34.34
N LYS A 181 -42.16 -24.96 33.44
CA LYS A 181 -42.32 -26.36 33.03
C LYS A 181 -42.16 -27.33 34.20
N LYS A 182 -41.16 -27.10 35.06
CA LYS A 182 -40.91 -27.94 36.24
C LYS A 182 -42.05 -27.86 37.25
N GLU A 183 -42.53 -26.66 37.54
CA GLU A 183 -43.66 -26.41 38.45
C GLU A 183 -44.95 -27.04 37.91
N HIS A 184 -45.21 -26.91 36.61
CA HIS A 184 -46.39 -27.52 35.99
C HIS A 184 -46.32 -29.05 35.96
N GLN A 185 -45.12 -29.63 35.82
CA GLN A 185 -44.92 -31.08 35.92
C GLN A 185 -45.13 -31.59 37.34
N SER A 186 -44.57 -30.92 38.36
CA SER A 186 -44.76 -31.31 39.77
C SER A 186 -46.21 -31.14 40.22
N ASN A 187 -46.83 -30.00 39.88
CA ASN A 187 -48.21 -29.73 40.28
C ASN A 187 -49.19 -30.65 39.53
N SER A 188 -48.92 -31.00 38.27
CA SER A 188 -49.75 -31.96 37.53
C SER A 188 -49.65 -33.38 38.07
N SER A 189 -48.47 -33.85 38.49
CA SER A 189 -48.34 -35.18 39.11
C SER A 189 -49.07 -35.24 40.45
N ASP A 190 -49.00 -34.17 41.23
CA ASP A 190 -49.66 -34.10 42.54
C ASP A 190 -51.18 -34.00 42.39
N TRP A 191 -51.68 -33.16 41.48
CA TRP A 191 -53.12 -33.06 41.19
C TRP A 191 -53.70 -34.36 40.64
N THR A 192 -53.03 -35.00 39.67
CA THR A 192 -53.53 -36.25 39.08
C THR A 192 -53.53 -37.38 40.11
N SER A 193 -52.52 -37.48 40.97
CA SER A 193 -52.46 -38.43 42.08
C SER A 193 -53.58 -38.20 43.11
N GLN A 194 -53.85 -36.94 43.47
CA GLN A 194 -54.95 -36.60 44.39
C GLN A 194 -56.32 -36.90 43.78
N CYS A 195 -56.56 -36.52 42.52
CA CYS A 195 -57.78 -36.87 41.80
C CYS A 195 -57.99 -38.39 41.69
N LEU A 196 -56.93 -39.14 41.35
CA LEU A 196 -57.02 -40.60 41.23
C LEU A 196 -57.34 -41.26 42.58
N LYS A 197 -56.75 -40.79 43.68
CA LYS A 197 -57.06 -41.28 45.04
C LYS A 197 -58.51 -41.02 45.41
N LEU A 198 -59.02 -39.82 45.17
CA LEU A 198 -60.43 -39.47 45.43
C LEU A 198 -61.38 -40.32 44.59
N LEU A 199 -61.08 -40.50 43.30
CA LEU A 199 -61.89 -41.33 42.40
C LEU A 199 -61.90 -42.80 42.86
N THR A 200 -60.76 -43.32 43.30
CA THR A 200 -60.64 -44.70 43.80
C THR A 200 -61.43 -44.90 45.09
N GLN A 201 -61.36 -43.94 46.03
CA GLN A 201 -62.17 -43.98 47.25
C GLN A 201 -63.68 -43.93 46.95
N PHE A 202 -64.09 -43.09 46.00
CA PHE A 202 -65.47 -43.00 45.57
C PHE A 202 -65.98 -44.31 44.95
N LEU A 203 -65.17 -44.95 44.09
CA LEU A 203 -65.50 -46.24 43.49
C LEU A 203 -65.61 -47.36 44.53
N LEU A 204 -64.70 -47.40 45.51
CA LEU A 204 -64.76 -48.36 46.61
C LEU A 204 -66.01 -48.16 47.48
N PHE A 205 -66.36 -46.89 47.76
CA PHE A 205 -67.60 -46.58 48.47
C PHE A 205 -68.83 -47.01 47.67
N GLY A 206 -68.85 -46.76 46.35
CA GLY A 206 -69.91 -47.23 45.47
C GLY A 206 -70.05 -48.76 45.47
N LEU A 207 -68.93 -49.48 45.39
CA LEU A 207 -68.92 -50.95 45.52
C LEU A 207 -69.40 -51.42 46.88
N TYR A 208 -69.03 -50.73 47.97
CA TYR A 208 -69.52 -51.02 49.31
C TYR A 208 -71.04 -50.84 49.40
N VAL A 209 -71.59 -49.74 48.86
CA VAL A 209 -73.03 -49.49 48.82
C VAL A 209 -73.73 -50.57 47.99
N VAL A 210 -73.21 -50.95 46.83
CA VAL A 210 -73.77 -52.03 46.00
C VAL A 210 -73.71 -53.37 46.73
N ALA A 211 -72.61 -53.68 47.42
CA ALA A 211 -72.47 -54.88 48.22
C ALA A 211 -73.46 -54.88 49.40
N TYR A 212 -73.60 -53.76 50.10
CA TYR A 212 -74.54 -53.57 51.19
C TYR A 212 -76.00 -53.74 50.74
N VAL A 213 -76.38 -53.10 49.62
CA VAL A 213 -77.70 -53.26 48.99
C VAL A 213 -77.92 -54.71 48.57
N ARG A 214 -76.93 -55.35 47.94
CA ARG A 214 -77.03 -56.78 47.58
C ARG A 214 -77.23 -57.66 48.81
N ASP A 215 -76.52 -57.39 49.89
CA ASP A 215 -76.55 -58.21 51.11
C ASP A 215 -77.83 -57.99 51.94
N LYS A 216 -78.32 -56.74 52.01
CA LYS A 216 -79.50 -56.36 52.80
C LYS A 216 -80.82 -56.39 52.04
N LEU A 217 -80.83 -56.21 50.71
CA LEU A 217 -82.05 -56.15 49.90
C LEU A 217 -82.19 -57.38 48.98
N VAL A 218 -81.10 -57.85 48.36
CA VAL A 218 -81.18 -58.92 47.33
C VAL A 218 -81.03 -60.33 47.92
N ARG A 219 -80.12 -60.54 48.87
CA ARG A 219 -79.95 -61.83 49.56
C ARG A 219 -81.19 -62.29 50.33
N PRO A 220 -81.89 -61.43 51.11
CA PRO A 220 -83.15 -61.84 51.71
C PRO A 220 -84.25 -62.06 50.67
N ALA A 221 -84.32 -61.26 49.59
CA ALA A 221 -85.31 -61.48 48.53
C ALA A 221 -85.16 -62.84 47.82
N LYS A 222 -83.92 -63.35 47.65
CA LYS A 222 -83.69 -64.72 47.17
C LYS A 222 -84.09 -65.79 48.19
N ALA A 223 -83.96 -65.53 49.49
CA ALA A 223 -84.46 -66.45 50.52
C ALA A 223 -86.00 -66.50 50.54
N TYR A 224 -86.68 -65.40 50.26
CA TYR A 224 -88.15 -65.37 50.12
C TYR A 224 -88.65 -66.04 48.83
N PHE A 225 -87.98 -65.85 47.68
CA PHE A 225 -88.37 -66.52 46.44
C PHE A 225 -87.95 -68.01 46.35
N SER A 226 -86.98 -68.46 47.16
CA SER A 226 -86.66 -69.90 47.30
C SER A 226 -87.54 -70.63 48.33
N ALA A 227 -88.37 -69.91 49.10
CA ALA A 227 -89.31 -70.51 50.05
C ALA A 227 -90.71 -70.78 49.47
N GLU A 228 -91.00 -70.34 48.24
CA GLU A 228 -92.33 -70.50 47.61
C GLU A 228 -92.39 -71.56 46.49
N LYS A 229 -91.40 -72.46 46.44
CA LYS A 229 -91.51 -73.68 45.64
C LYS A 229 -91.09 -74.87 46.48
N ILE A 230 -92.05 -75.49 47.17
CA ILE A 230 -92.19 -76.93 47.38
C ILE A 230 -93.56 -77.15 48.05
N ASN A 231 -94.60 -77.45 47.27
CA ASN A 231 -95.44 -78.65 47.42
C ASN A 231 -96.66 -78.61 46.50
N GLY A 232 -96.61 -79.42 45.43
CA GLY A 232 -97.70 -79.64 44.49
C GLY A 232 -97.32 -80.61 43.37
N SER A 233 -97.28 -81.90 43.73
CA SER A 233 -97.37 -83.09 42.86
C SER A 233 -96.11 -83.63 42.17
N VAL A 234 -95.69 -84.79 42.69
CA VAL A 234 -94.83 -85.79 42.06
C VAL A 234 -95.66 -86.58 41.05
N GLU A 235 -95.05 -86.89 39.89
CA GLU A 235 -95.10 -88.13 39.09
C GLU A 235 -94.85 -87.78 37.61
N ASN A 236 -94.06 -88.49 36.80
CA ASN A 236 -93.00 -89.47 37.00
C ASN A 236 -92.40 -89.75 35.60
N VAL A 237 -91.13 -90.17 35.55
CA VAL A 237 -90.52 -91.05 34.52
C VAL A 237 -90.23 -90.48 33.12
N GLY A 238 -88.95 -90.58 32.71
CA GLY A 238 -88.59 -90.75 31.31
C GLY A 238 -87.22 -90.22 30.92
N ALA A 239 -86.15 -90.88 31.37
CA ALA A 239 -84.80 -90.66 30.85
C ALA A 239 -84.72 -90.98 29.34
N LYS A 240 -84.00 -90.15 28.57
CA LYS A 240 -83.04 -90.64 27.57
C LYS A 240 -82.05 -89.54 27.13
N GLU A 241 -80.80 -89.89 27.41
CA GLU A 241 -79.53 -89.52 26.77
C GLU A 241 -79.56 -89.25 25.25
N ILE A 242 -78.66 -88.33 24.83
CA ILE A 242 -77.88 -88.25 23.55
C ILE A 242 -78.72 -87.86 22.30
N ASP A 243 -78.35 -86.89 21.45
CA ASP A 243 -77.05 -86.50 20.87
C ASP A 243 -76.68 -85.01 21.06
#